data_AF-A0A8J3WZT3-F1
#
_entry.id   AF-A0A8J3WZT3-F1
#
_cell.length_a   1.000
_cell.length_b   1.000
_cell.length_c   1.000
_cell.angle_alpha   90.00
_cell.angle_beta   90.00
_cell.angle_gamma   90.00
#
_symmetry.space_group_name_H-M   'P 1'
#
loop_
_entity.id
_entity.type
_entity.pdbx_description
1 polymer ?
#
loop_
_entity_poly.entity_id
_entity_poly.type
_entity_poly.pdbx_seq_one_letter_code
_entity_poly.pdbx_strand_id
1 'polypeptide(L)'
;MPLSLELTPVTDTVMVITMTGELDAVTAPTLAAMLRPLHASPILQVVAQVAALRFCDVAGVRQLNVTDRALHDRGGALVVAGAGPALRRLITLMNGHSAPRLQMYDDPTRALAALGLDRRDTPPQRAAGRRHLPTLRRLTSPGGWDPAPDRRPVRPSSARRTTVPSPAAFDLAFLAAAMVRSRQLRSQAVHQVLTLQQRRGENGEARIVMDHNRRQCRSALAVMQSHRGNPVTIRD
;
A
#
# COMPACT_ATOMS: atom_id res chain seq x y z
N MET A 1 1.75 -12.88 7.27
CA MET A 1 1.23 -13.53 6.03
C MET A 1 1.89 -12.88 4.83
N PRO A 2 2.15 -13.59 3.71
CA PRO A 2 2.75 -12.95 2.53
C PRO A 2 1.78 -11.94 1.90
N LEU A 3 2.32 -10.86 1.34
CA LEU A 3 1.58 -9.88 0.54
C LEU A 3 1.27 -10.48 -0.84
N SER A 4 0.01 -10.46 -1.24
CA SER A 4 -0.44 -10.78 -2.60
C SER A 4 -1.01 -9.55 -3.26
N LEU A 5 -0.68 -9.37 -4.53
CA LEU A 5 -1.07 -8.21 -5.35
C LEU A 5 -1.73 -8.70 -6.62
N GLU A 6 -2.90 -8.14 -6.93
CA GLU A 6 -3.60 -8.32 -8.19
C GLU A 6 -3.73 -6.96 -8.87
N LEU A 7 -3.26 -6.85 -10.11
CA LEU A 7 -3.25 -5.62 -10.88
C LEU A 7 -4.30 -5.72 -11.98
N THR A 8 -5.31 -4.86 -11.93
CA THR A 8 -6.40 -4.83 -12.90
C THR A 8 -6.40 -3.49 -13.64
N PRO A 9 -6.03 -3.44 -14.93
CA PRO A 9 -6.15 -2.22 -15.72
C PRO A 9 -7.64 -1.88 -15.90
N VAL A 10 -8.01 -0.64 -15.59
CA VAL A 10 -9.38 -0.14 -15.81
C VAL A 10 -9.44 0.64 -17.12
N THR A 11 -8.40 1.43 -17.40
CA THR A 11 -8.20 2.15 -18.66
C THR A 11 -6.70 2.17 -18.99
N ASP A 12 -6.33 2.80 -20.11
CA ASP A 12 -4.92 2.97 -20.51
C ASP A 12 -4.09 3.80 -19.53
N THR A 13 -4.75 4.61 -18.68
CA THR A 13 -4.09 5.50 -17.72
C THR A 13 -4.41 5.18 -16.27
N VAL A 14 -5.32 4.24 -16.00
CA VAL A 14 -5.78 3.91 -14.63
C VAL A 14 -5.70 2.43 -14.31
N MET A 15 -5.11 2.13 -13.16
CA MET A 15 -4.89 0.79 -12.63
C MET A 15 -5.51 0.64 -11.24
N VAL A 16 -6.19 -0.48 -10.99
CA VAL A 16 -6.59 -0.90 -9.64
C VAL A 16 -5.63 -1.96 -9.15
N ILE A 17 -5.16 -1.81 -7.91
CA ILE A 17 -4.26 -2.76 -7.25
C ILE A 17 -4.94 -3.29 -6.01
N THR A 18 -5.34 -4.56 -6.05
CA THR A 18 -5.93 -5.24 -4.91
C THR A 18 -4.83 -5.85 -4.06
N MET A 19 -4.78 -5.48 -2.79
CA MET A 19 -3.75 -5.90 -1.85
C MET A 19 -4.36 -6.81 -0.77
N THR A 20 -3.81 -8.01 -0.63
CA THR A 20 -4.24 -8.99 0.38
C THR A 20 -3.04 -9.42 1.22
N GLY A 21 -3.25 -9.61 2.53
CA GLY A 21 -2.19 -10.04 3.45
C GLY A 21 -1.69 -8.89 4.31
N GLU A 22 -0.38 -8.67 4.35
CA GLU A 22 0.26 -7.71 5.26
C GLU A 22 1.19 -6.80 4.45
N LEU A 23 1.16 -5.48 4.73
CA LEU A 23 2.04 -4.50 4.12
C LEU A 23 2.92 -3.83 5.16
N ASP A 24 4.12 -4.36 5.34
CA ASP A 24 5.08 -3.99 6.38
C ASP A 24 6.48 -3.77 5.80
N ALA A 25 7.48 -3.58 6.67
CA ALA A 25 8.87 -3.39 6.23
C ALA A 25 9.44 -4.58 5.43
N VAL A 26 8.93 -5.81 5.62
CA VAL A 26 9.40 -7.01 4.92
C VAL A 26 8.77 -7.11 3.53
N THR A 27 7.52 -6.72 3.39
CA THR A 27 6.72 -6.85 2.17
C THR A 27 6.66 -5.57 1.32
N ALA A 28 6.99 -4.40 1.89
CA ALA A 28 7.09 -3.14 1.16
C ALA A 28 8.05 -3.20 -0.05
N PRO A 29 9.24 -3.86 0.02
CA PRO A 29 10.09 -4.04 -1.16
C PRO A 29 9.41 -4.84 -2.28
N THR A 30 8.56 -5.82 -1.95
CA THR A 30 7.77 -6.58 -2.93
C THR A 30 6.80 -5.66 -3.67
N LEU A 31 6.10 -4.79 -2.93
CA LEU A 31 5.26 -3.77 -3.54
C LEU A 31 6.09 -2.85 -4.46
N ALA A 32 7.21 -2.32 -3.98
CA ALA A 32 8.09 -1.45 -4.77
C ALA A 32 8.53 -2.10 -6.09
N ALA A 33 8.96 -3.37 -6.04
CA ALA A 33 9.40 -4.12 -7.21
C ALA A 33 8.28 -4.32 -8.23
N MET A 34 7.05 -4.58 -7.76
CA MET A 34 5.87 -4.78 -8.61
C MET A 34 5.34 -3.49 -9.23
N LEU A 35 5.49 -2.35 -8.55
CA LEU A 35 5.05 -1.05 -9.07
C LEU A 35 6.09 -0.36 -9.95
N ARG A 36 7.37 -0.75 -9.86
CA ARG A 36 8.46 -0.18 -10.67
C ARG A 36 8.15 -0.12 -12.18
N PRO A 37 7.54 -1.13 -12.82
CA PRO A 37 7.19 -1.05 -14.24
C PRO A 37 6.18 0.06 -14.56
N LEU A 38 5.35 0.49 -13.60
CA LEU A 38 4.35 1.54 -13.82
C LEU A 38 4.99 2.87 -14.22
N HIS A 39 6.22 3.14 -13.78
CA HIS A 39 6.96 4.36 -14.12
C HIS A 39 7.22 4.51 -15.63
N ALA A 40 7.35 3.39 -16.35
CA ALA A 40 7.56 3.37 -17.79
C ALA A 40 6.27 3.12 -18.58
N SER A 41 5.14 2.99 -17.90
CA SER A 41 3.82 2.70 -18.50
C SER A 41 2.99 3.99 -18.66
N PRO A 42 1.95 4.00 -19.51
CA PRO A 42 1.00 5.12 -19.58
C PRO A 42 0.12 5.30 -18.33
N ILE A 43 0.22 4.41 -17.33
CA ILE A 43 -0.55 4.51 -16.08
C ILE A 43 -0.10 5.74 -15.28
N LEU A 44 -1.07 6.59 -14.95
CA LEU A 44 -0.92 7.81 -14.16
C LEU A 44 -1.76 7.76 -12.88
N GLN A 45 -2.90 7.06 -12.88
CA GLN A 45 -3.76 6.95 -11.70
C GLN A 45 -3.75 5.53 -11.17
N VAL A 46 -3.56 5.40 -9.86
CA VAL A 46 -3.57 4.10 -9.17
C VAL A 46 -4.56 4.12 -8.02
N VAL A 47 -5.49 3.15 -8.02
CA VAL A 47 -6.38 2.88 -6.89
C VAL A 47 -5.85 1.69 -6.12
N ALA A 48 -5.32 1.91 -4.91
CA ALA A 48 -4.89 0.85 -4.01
C ALA A 48 -6.08 0.37 -3.17
N GLN A 49 -6.63 -0.79 -3.52
CA GLN A 49 -7.70 -1.45 -2.77
C GLN A 49 -7.09 -2.28 -1.63
N VAL A 50 -7.30 -1.82 -0.39
CA VAL A 50 -6.61 -2.34 0.80
C VAL A 50 -7.54 -3.01 1.81
N ALA A 51 -8.82 -3.22 1.46
CA ALA A 51 -9.80 -3.83 2.36
C ALA A 51 -9.41 -5.24 2.84
N ALA A 52 -8.63 -5.98 2.06
CA ALA A 52 -8.15 -7.32 2.40
C ALA A 52 -6.76 -7.32 3.08
N LEU A 53 -6.19 -6.15 3.39
CA LEU A 53 -5.00 -6.05 4.23
C LEU A 53 -5.37 -6.28 5.69
N ARG A 54 -4.70 -7.23 6.31
CA ARG A 54 -4.81 -7.56 7.73
C ARG A 54 -3.93 -6.66 8.60
N PHE A 55 -2.84 -6.15 8.03
CA PHE A 55 -1.90 -5.30 8.73
C PHE A 55 -1.19 -4.36 7.76
N CYS A 56 -0.91 -3.13 8.22
CA CYS A 56 0.00 -2.23 7.55
C CYS A 56 0.73 -1.36 8.57
N ASP A 57 2.06 -1.28 8.46
CA ASP A 57 2.89 -0.46 9.34
C ASP A 57 3.38 0.82 8.65
N VAL A 58 4.18 1.60 9.38
CA VAL A 58 4.77 2.85 8.89
C VAL A 58 5.61 2.64 7.62
N ALA A 59 6.31 1.51 7.48
CA ALA A 59 7.08 1.25 6.27
C ALA A 59 6.15 0.99 5.08
N GLY A 60 5.05 0.26 5.29
CA GLY A 60 4.01 0.07 4.30
C GLY A 60 3.41 1.39 3.78
N VAL A 61 2.97 2.25 4.71
CA VAL A 61 2.41 3.57 4.33
C VAL A 61 3.47 4.48 3.71
N ARG A 62 4.75 4.40 4.13
CA ARG A 62 5.84 5.11 3.46
C ARG A 62 5.99 4.66 2.01
N GLN A 63 5.90 3.36 1.74
CA GLN A 63 5.98 2.85 0.37
C GLN A 63 4.81 3.32 -0.51
N LEU A 64 3.60 3.40 0.05
CA LEU A 64 2.45 4.00 -0.65
C LEU A 64 2.70 5.49 -0.97
N ASN A 65 3.22 6.27 -0.03
CA ASN A 65 3.57 7.68 -0.26
C ASN A 65 4.68 7.87 -1.30
N VAL A 66 5.71 7.00 -1.31
CA VAL A 66 6.77 7.02 -2.33
C VAL A 66 6.17 6.79 -3.72
N THR A 67 5.23 5.85 -3.82
CA THR A 67 4.53 5.55 -5.07
C THR A 67 3.64 6.72 -5.50
N ASP A 68 2.85 7.28 -4.58
CA ASP A 68 2.00 8.45 -4.83
C ASP A 68 2.83 9.63 -5.36
N ARG A 69 3.97 9.92 -4.71
CA ARG A 69 4.88 10.97 -5.15
C ARG A 69 5.43 10.71 -6.55
N ALA A 70 5.86 9.48 -6.85
CA ALA A 70 6.38 9.13 -8.18
C ALA A 70 5.32 9.26 -9.29
N LEU A 71 4.05 8.97 -8.98
CA LEU A 71 2.94 9.20 -9.91
C LEU A 71 2.62 10.71 -10.02
N HIS A 72 2.64 11.42 -8.91
CA HIS A 72 2.39 12.86 -8.85
C HIS A 72 3.39 13.67 -9.66
N ASP A 73 4.68 13.30 -9.61
CA ASP A 73 5.74 13.90 -10.42
C ASP A 73 5.49 13.74 -11.95
N ARG A 74 4.58 12.82 -12.34
CA ARG A 74 4.15 12.57 -13.73
C ARG A 74 2.74 13.12 -14.03
N GLY A 75 2.14 13.90 -13.12
CA GLY A 75 0.76 14.41 -13.24
C GLY A 75 -0.32 13.41 -12.81
N GLY A 76 0.06 12.34 -12.14
CA GLY A 76 -0.79 11.27 -11.63
C GLY A 76 -1.09 11.36 -10.13
N ALA A 77 -1.67 10.30 -9.59
CA ALA A 77 -1.87 10.12 -8.16
C ALA A 77 -2.06 8.64 -7.77
N LEU A 78 -1.75 8.32 -6.52
CA LEU A 78 -2.22 7.09 -5.86
C LEU A 78 -3.27 7.44 -4.82
N VAL A 79 -4.41 6.77 -4.91
CA VAL A 79 -5.51 6.88 -3.94
C VAL A 79 -5.72 5.54 -3.24
N VAL A 80 -6.11 5.57 -1.97
CA VAL A 80 -6.33 4.38 -1.15
C VAL A 80 -7.83 4.16 -0.99
N ALA A 81 -8.31 2.94 -1.22
CA ALA A 81 -9.72 2.57 -1.10
C ALA A 81 -9.92 1.41 -0.12
N GLY A 82 -10.94 1.49 0.73
CA GLY A 82 -11.29 0.41 1.67
C GLY A 82 -10.36 0.30 2.88
N ALA A 83 -9.69 1.39 3.26
CA ALA A 83 -8.85 1.40 4.46
C ALA A 83 -9.70 1.27 5.74
N GLY A 84 -9.38 0.27 6.57
CA GLY A 84 -9.99 0.13 7.90
C GLY A 84 -9.53 1.20 8.90
N PRO A 85 -10.19 1.35 10.07
CA PRO A 85 -9.93 2.46 11.00
C PRO A 85 -8.47 2.62 11.43
N ALA A 86 -7.76 1.52 11.69
CA ALA A 86 -6.35 1.53 12.09
C ALA A 86 -5.44 2.09 10.97
N LEU A 87 -5.62 1.62 9.74
CA LEU A 87 -4.86 2.10 8.59
C LEU A 87 -5.21 3.55 8.25
N ARG A 88 -6.49 3.94 8.30
CA ARG A 88 -6.90 5.33 8.11
C ARG A 88 -6.21 6.25 9.12
N ARG A 89 -6.22 5.88 10.40
CA ARG A 89 -5.53 6.66 11.44
C ARG A 89 -4.03 6.75 11.17
N LEU A 90 -3.39 5.66 10.78
CA LEU A 90 -1.97 5.66 10.45
C LEU A 90 -1.66 6.57 9.26
N ILE A 91 -2.43 6.47 8.18
CA ILE A 91 -2.30 7.35 7.00
C ILE A 91 -2.52 8.80 7.41
N THR A 92 -3.56 9.12 8.20
CA THR A 92 -3.80 10.48 8.69
C THR A 92 -2.63 11.03 9.51
N LEU A 93 -2.03 10.22 10.38
CA LEU A 93 -0.86 10.63 11.17
C LEU A 93 0.40 10.81 10.32
N MET A 94 0.52 10.05 9.23
CA MET A 94 1.67 10.10 8.33
C MET A 94 1.54 11.11 7.20
N ASN A 95 0.31 11.48 6.85
CA ASN A 95 0.00 12.59 5.96
C ASN A 95 0.49 13.87 6.66
N GLY A 96 1.74 14.23 6.39
CA GLY A 96 2.36 15.42 6.94
C GLY A 96 1.79 16.71 6.34
N HIS A 97 2.50 17.81 6.57
CA HIS A 97 2.10 19.12 6.08
C HIS A 97 2.39 19.32 4.58
N SER A 98 3.31 18.54 4.00
CA SER A 98 3.68 18.63 2.58
C SER A 98 2.83 17.71 1.71
N ALA A 99 2.40 18.22 0.55
CA ALA A 99 1.74 17.47 -0.51
C ALA A 99 2.75 16.68 -1.37
N PRO A 100 2.35 15.60 -2.06
CA PRO A 100 0.99 15.04 -2.14
C PRO A 100 0.59 14.26 -0.88
N ARG A 101 -0.72 14.22 -0.61
CA ARG A 101 -1.31 13.48 0.51
C ARG A 101 -2.10 12.31 -0.05
N LEU A 102 -1.89 11.13 0.52
CA LEU A 102 -2.68 9.95 0.19
C LEU A 102 -4.16 10.22 0.48
N GLN A 103 -4.94 10.34 -0.58
CA GLN A 103 -6.39 10.44 -0.48
C GLN A 103 -6.98 9.08 -0.14
N MET A 104 -8.00 9.08 0.70
CA MET A 104 -8.67 7.86 1.16
C MET A 104 -10.14 7.90 0.78
N TYR A 105 -10.62 6.80 0.21
CA TYR A 105 -12.01 6.55 -0.13
C TYR A 105 -12.50 5.31 0.60
N ASP A 106 -13.80 5.24 0.84
CA ASP A 106 -14.40 4.12 1.57
C ASP A 106 -14.40 2.83 0.73
N ASP A 107 -14.51 2.96 -0.59
CA ASP A 107 -14.59 1.85 -1.53
C ASP A 107 -13.93 2.23 -2.88
N PRO A 108 -13.52 1.24 -3.70
CA PRO A 108 -12.83 1.49 -4.97
C PRO A 108 -13.71 2.19 -6.01
N THR A 109 -15.03 2.00 -5.98
CA THR A 109 -15.96 2.65 -6.92
C THR A 109 -15.94 4.15 -6.71
N ARG A 110 -16.04 4.62 -5.46
CA ARG A 110 -15.90 6.04 -5.13
C ARG A 110 -14.54 6.62 -5.50
N ALA A 111 -13.47 5.84 -5.36
CA ALA A 111 -12.14 6.27 -5.76
C ALA A 111 -12.06 6.47 -7.28
N LEU A 112 -12.56 5.50 -8.07
CA LEU A 112 -12.61 5.60 -9.53
C LEU A 112 -13.50 6.76 -10.00
N ALA A 113 -14.65 6.96 -9.37
CA ALA A 113 -15.55 8.08 -9.62
C ALA A 113 -14.84 9.43 -9.43
N ALA A 114 -14.10 9.58 -8.33
CA ALA A 114 -13.35 10.80 -8.02
C ALA A 114 -12.19 11.07 -8.99
N LEU A 115 -11.63 10.02 -9.59
CA LEU A 115 -10.64 10.12 -10.67
C LEU A 115 -11.28 10.50 -12.03
N GLY A 116 -12.58 10.75 -12.07
CA GLY A 116 -13.30 11.16 -13.29
C GLY A 116 -13.68 9.99 -14.20
N LEU A 117 -13.53 8.75 -13.74
CA LEU A 117 -13.89 7.55 -14.52
C LEU A 117 -15.38 7.19 -14.45
N ASP A 118 -16.19 7.97 -13.72
CA ASP A 118 -17.65 7.88 -13.77
C ASP A 118 -18.28 8.74 -14.90
N ARG A 119 -17.47 9.45 -15.69
CA ARG A 119 -18.00 10.27 -16.80
C ARG A 119 -17.81 9.61 -18.17
N ARG A 120 -18.92 9.03 -18.63
CA ARG A 120 -19.44 9.38 -19.97
C ARG A 120 -19.47 10.91 -20.09
N ASP A 121 -19.09 11.42 -21.25
CA ASP A 121 -19.14 12.82 -21.64
C ASP A 121 -20.24 13.62 -20.92
N THR A 122 -19.84 14.58 -20.09
CA THR A 122 -20.73 15.70 -19.72
C THR A 122 -19.94 16.99 -19.94
N PRO A 123 -20.39 17.90 -20.81
CA PRO A 123 -19.68 19.15 -21.08
C PRO A 123 -19.62 20.04 -19.83
N PRO A 124 -18.64 20.96 -19.77
CA PRO A 124 -18.42 21.83 -18.62
C PRO A 124 -19.65 22.72 -18.42
N GLN A 125 -20.25 22.62 -17.23
CA GLN A 125 -21.35 23.47 -16.82
C GLN A 125 -20.83 24.90 -16.72
N ARG A 126 -21.13 25.69 -17.76
CA ARG A 126 -20.92 27.13 -17.78
C ARG A 126 -21.69 27.75 -16.62
N ALA A 127 -21.04 28.68 -15.95
CA ALA A 127 -21.58 29.56 -14.94
C ALA A 127 -22.94 30.14 -15.37
N ALA A 128 -24.01 29.71 -14.71
CA ALA A 128 -25.27 30.44 -14.66
C ALA A 128 -25.34 31.12 -13.29
N GLY A 129 -24.96 32.40 -13.28
CA GLY A 129 -25.12 33.24 -12.12
C GLY A 129 -26.58 33.60 -11.85
N ARG A 130 -26.80 34.04 -10.60
CA ARG A 130 -27.92 34.88 -10.11
C ARG A 130 -29.29 34.17 -10.09
N ARG A 131 -30.19 34.35 -9.12
CA ARG A 131 -30.32 35.14 -7.89
C ARG A 131 -31.69 34.73 -7.27
N HIS A 132 -31.88 35.04 -5.98
CA HIS A 132 -33.16 35.26 -5.26
C HIS A 132 -33.94 34.06 -4.67
N LEU A 133 -33.88 34.00 -3.33
CA LEU A 133 -34.92 33.58 -2.38
C LEU A 133 -36.31 34.17 -2.73
N PRO A 134 -37.41 33.51 -2.33
CA PRO A 134 -38.00 33.87 -1.05
C PRO A 134 -38.42 32.69 -0.16
N THR A 135 -38.27 32.95 1.13
CA THR A 135 -38.77 32.24 2.30
C THR A 135 -40.30 32.23 2.32
N LEU A 136 -40.93 31.10 2.59
CA LEU A 136 -42.32 31.05 3.05
C LEU A 136 -42.41 30.50 4.46
N ARG A 137 -43.05 31.29 5.29
CA ARG A 137 -43.18 31.21 6.74
C ARG A 137 -44.61 30.76 7.08
N ARG A 138 -44.69 29.74 7.95
CA ARG A 138 -45.74 29.35 8.92
C ARG A 138 -47.21 29.39 8.50
N LEU A 139 -47.92 28.31 8.85
CA LEU A 139 -49.19 28.40 9.56
C LEU A 139 -49.23 27.40 10.73
N THR A 140 -49.21 27.97 11.93
CA THR A 140 -49.70 27.38 13.19
C THR A 140 -51.22 27.44 13.19
N SER A 141 -51.88 26.46 13.78
CA SER A 141 -53.21 26.68 14.38
C SER A 141 -53.40 25.90 15.68
N PRO A 142 -54.24 26.43 16.59
CA PRO A 142 -54.23 26.14 18.02
C PRO A 142 -55.50 25.41 18.50
N GLY A 143 -55.48 24.95 19.76
CA GLY A 143 -56.62 24.37 20.48
C GLY A 143 -56.44 22.87 20.67
N GLY A 144 -56.07 22.32 21.83
CA GLY A 144 -56.34 22.76 23.18
C GLY A 144 -57.73 22.25 23.57
N TRP A 145 -57.79 21.09 24.23
CA TRP A 145 -58.83 20.61 25.14
C TRP A 145 -58.19 19.54 26.06
N ASP A 146 -58.35 19.74 27.36
CA ASP A 146 -58.11 18.88 28.53
C ASP A 146 -59.09 19.39 29.60
N PRO A 147 -59.47 18.67 30.69
CA PRO A 147 -59.01 17.38 31.24
C PRO A 147 -60.23 16.42 31.48
N ALA A 148 -60.21 15.23 32.11
CA ALA A 148 -59.61 14.77 33.37
C ALA A 148 -59.85 13.23 33.54
N PRO A 149 -59.57 12.58 34.69
CA PRO A 149 -58.65 11.44 34.78
C PRO A 149 -59.36 10.09 35.03
N ASP A 150 -58.62 8.98 34.91
CA ASP A 150 -58.40 8.01 36.01
C ASP A 150 -57.83 6.67 35.48
N ARG A 151 -57.02 6.02 36.33
CA ARG A 151 -56.61 4.59 36.35
C ARG A 151 -55.44 4.10 35.51
N ARG A 152 -54.29 4.09 36.21
CA ARG A 152 -53.19 3.09 36.15
C ARG A 152 -53.75 1.66 36.26
N PRO A 153 -53.11 0.61 35.70
CA PRO A 153 -51.89 0.05 36.30
C PRO A 153 -50.75 -0.36 35.33
N VAL A 154 -49.54 -0.04 35.77
CA VAL A 154 -48.29 -0.82 35.74
C VAL A 154 -48.19 -1.98 34.73
N ARG A 155 -47.29 -1.83 33.75
CA ARG A 155 -46.68 -2.94 33.01
C ARG A 155 -45.15 -2.85 33.06
N PRO A 156 -44.44 -3.95 33.37
CA PRO A 156 -42.99 -3.92 33.52
C PRO A 156 -42.26 -3.87 32.18
N SER A 157 -41.11 -3.20 32.24
CA SER A 157 -40.16 -2.95 31.18
C SER A 157 -39.41 -4.21 30.73
N SER A 158 -39.38 -4.46 29.42
CA SER A 158 -38.35 -5.30 28.80
C SER A 158 -37.91 -4.70 27.47
N ALA A 159 -37.38 -3.47 27.52
CA ALA A 159 -36.54 -2.96 26.45
C ALA A 159 -35.17 -3.63 26.57
N ARG A 160 -34.93 -4.62 25.70
CA ARG A 160 -33.60 -5.20 25.45
C ARG A 160 -32.70 -4.07 24.97
N ARG A 161 -32.00 -3.44 25.91
CA ARG A 161 -30.91 -2.53 25.65
C ARG A 161 -29.74 -3.41 25.19
N THR A 162 -29.55 -3.57 23.88
CA THR A 162 -28.28 -4.06 23.34
C THR A 162 -27.22 -3.06 23.76
N THR A 163 -26.49 -3.42 24.81
CA THR A 163 -25.22 -2.79 25.17
C THR A 163 -24.29 -2.95 23.99
N VAL A 164 -24.14 -1.87 23.20
CA VAL A 164 -22.97 -1.68 22.36
C VAL A 164 -21.77 -1.82 23.30
N PRO A 165 -20.79 -2.71 23.02
CA PRO A 165 -19.59 -2.77 23.84
C PRO A 165 -18.89 -1.42 23.76
N SER A 166 -18.70 -0.81 24.93
CA SER A 166 -17.83 0.35 25.11
C SER A 166 -16.50 0.08 24.41
N PRO A 167 -15.94 1.02 23.63
CA PRO A 167 -14.64 0.81 22.99
C PRO A 167 -13.63 0.52 24.09
N ALA A 168 -13.12 -0.72 24.09
CA ALA A 168 -12.13 -1.18 25.04
C ALA A 168 -11.05 -0.12 25.18
N ALA A 169 -10.78 0.28 26.43
CA ALA A 169 -9.67 1.15 26.77
C ALA A 169 -8.42 0.63 26.04
N PHE A 170 -7.86 1.48 25.18
CA PHE A 170 -6.68 1.18 24.39
C PHE A 170 -5.55 0.78 25.34
N ASP A 171 -5.13 -0.49 25.33
CA ASP A 171 -4.03 -0.95 26.17
C ASP A 171 -2.70 -0.47 25.58
N LEU A 172 -2.21 0.65 26.10
CA LEU A 172 -0.93 1.24 25.72
C LEU A 172 0.25 0.30 26.04
N ALA A 173 0.12 -0.59 27.02
CA ALA A 173 1.15 -1.57 27.34
C ALA A 173 1.27 -2.65 26.26
N PHE A 174 0.12 -3.12 25.74
CA PHE A 174 0.10 -4.03 24.59
C PHE A 174 0.73 -3.40 23.33
N LEU A 175 0.41 -2.14 23.04
CA LEU A 175 1.02 -1.39 21.93
C LEU A 175 2.53 -1.18 22.11
N ALA A 176 2.98 -0.86 23.32
CA ALA A 176 4.41 -0.73 23.62
C ALA A 176 5.16 -2.06 23.42
N ALA A 177 4.59 -3.17 23.92
CA ALA A 177 5.16 -4.50 23.74
C ALA A 177 5.22 -4.90 22.25
N ALA A 178 4.17 -4.61 21.48
CA ALA A 178 4.14 -4.84 20.03
C ALA A 178 5.21 -4.01 19.29
N MET A 179 5.42 -2.75 19.68
CA MET A 179 6.45 -1.90 19.10
C MET A 179 7.87 -2.39 19.42
N VAL A 180 8.13 -2.85 20.65
CA VAL A 180 9.42 -3.43 21.04
C VAL A 180 9.70 -4.70 20.24
N ARG A 181 8.71 -5.61 20.14
CA ARG A 181 8.83 -6.83 19.34
C ARG A 181 9.06 -6.51 17.86
N SER A 182 8.37 -5.51 17.32
CA SER A 182 8.59 -5.04 15.94
C SER A 182 10.01 -4.50 15.72
N ARG A 183 10.56 -3.73 16.66
CA ARG A 183 11.95 -3.25 16.61
C ARG A 183 12.96 -4.40 16.63
N GLN A 184 12.73 -5.41 17.48
CA GLN A 184 13.59 -6.59 17.58
C GLN A 184 13.55 -7.44 16.30
N LEU A 185 12.37 -7.61 15.70
CA LEU A 185 12.25 -8.31 14.42
C LEU A 185 12.92 -7.52 13.28
N ARG A 186 12.84 -6.18 13.29
CA ARG A 186 13.56 -5.32 12.33
C ARG A 186 15.08 -5.46 12.48
N SER A 187 15.61 -5.45 13.70
CA SER A 187 17.07 -5.62 13.89
C SER A 187 17.54 -7.02 13.47
N GLN A 188 16.74 -8.06 13.73
CA GLN A 188 17.03 -9.43 13.28
C GLN A 188 16.99 -9.55 11.75
N ALA A 189 15.99 -8.97 11.09
CA ALA A 189 15.88 -9.02 9.63
C ALA A 189 17.03 -8.28 8.94
N VAL A 190 17.42 -7.10 9.43
CA VAL A 190 18.59 -6.36 8.91
C VAL A 190 19.86 -7.19 9.06
N HIS A 191 20.05 -7.84 10.21
CA HIS A 191 21.22 -8.70 10.43
C HIS A 191 21.24 -9.87 9.44
N GLN A 192 20.11 -10.55 9.23
CA GLN A 192 20.00 -11.65 8.25
C GLN A 192 20.30 -11.20 6.81
N VAL A 193 19.80 -10.03 6.39
CA VAL A 193 20.08 -9.50 5.05
C VAL A 193 21.57 -9.22 4.86
N LEU A 194 22.22 -8.61 5.86
CA LEU A 194 23.66 -8.35 5.82
C LEU A 194 24.47 -9.66 5.74
N THR A 195 24.11 -10.67 6.53
CA THR A 195 24.77 -11.97 6.48
C THR A 195 24.63 -12.64 5.10
N LEU A 196 23.46 -12.55 4.47
CA LEU A 196 23.25 -13.09 3.12
C LEU A 196 24.03 -12.33 2.04
N GLN A 197 24.15 -11.01 2.17
CA GLN A 197 24.97 -10.20 1.26
C GLN A 197 26.45 -10.56 1.38
N GLN A 198 26.96 -10.72 2.61
CA GLN A 198 28.34 -11.14 2.84
C GLN A 198 28.63 -12.51 2.21
N ARG A 199 27.76 -13.50 2.45
CA ARG A 199 27.90 -14.83 1.83
C ARG A 199 27.83 -14.80 0.30
N ARG A 200 27.03 -13.91 -0.28
CA ARG A 200 26.98 -13.70 -1.73
C ARG A 200 28.29 -13.11 -2.26
N GLY A 201 28.90 -12.18 -1.53
CA GLY A 201 30.22 -11.63 -1.83
C GLY A 201 31.31 -12.70 -1.83
N GLU A 202 31.40 -13.46 -0.73
CA GLU A 202 32.36 -14.57 -0.59
C GLU A 202 32.23 -15.62 -1.70
N ASN A 203 30.99 -16.00 -2.06
CA ASN A 203 30.76 -16.91 -3.19
C ASN A 203 31.15 -16.31 -4.54
N GLY A 204 31.00 -14.99 -4.72
CA GLY A 204 31.44 -14.28 -5.91
C GLY A 204 32.96 -14.30 -6.06
N GLU A 205 33.69 -14.02 -4.99
CA GLU A 205 35.15 -14.07 -4.95
C GLU A 205 35.68 -15.48 -5.23
N ALA A 206 35.09 -16.50 -4.59
CA ALA A 206 35.46 -17.90 -4.84
C ALA A 206 35.29 -18.28 -6.33
N ARG A 207 34.24 -17.78 -6.99
CA ARG A 207 34.00 -18.02 -8.42
C ARG A 207 35.04 -17.33 -9.30
N ILE A 208 35.43 -16.10 -8.98
CA ILE A 208 36.49 -15.37 -9.68
C ILE A 208 37.82 -16.13 -9.59
N VAL A 209 38.16 -16.63 -8.41
CA VAL A 209 39.38 -17.43 -8.18
C VAL A 209 39.34 -18.73 -8.98
N MET A 210 38.22 -19.46 -8.97
CA MET A 210 38.07 -20.68 -9.77
C MET A 210 38.22 -20.43 -11.28
N ASP A 211 37.63 -19.35 -11.79
CA ASP A 211 37.73 -18.99 -13.21
C ASP A 211 39.17 -18.60 -13.58
N HIS A 212 39.89 -17.92 -12.68
CA HIS A 212 41.31 -17.63 -12.86
C HIS A 212 42.15 -18.92 -12.95
N ASN A 213 41.96 -19.85 -12.02
CA ASN A 213 42.67 -21.13 -12.02
C ASN A 213 42.36 -21.96 -13.28
N ARG A 214 41.10 -22.01 -13.72
CA ARG A 214 40.72 -22.71 -14.98
C ARG A 214 41.43 -22.11 -16.18
N ARG A 215 41.58 -20.78 -16.25
CA ARG A 215 42.34 -20.12 -17.32
C ARG A 215 43.82 -20.50 -17.26
N GLN A 216 44.44 -20.47 -16.09
CA GLN A 216 45.85 -20.87 -15.93
C GLN A 216 46.09 -22.32 -16.38
N CYS A 217 45.25 -23.27 -15.95
CA CYS A 217 45.38 -24.67 -16.36
C CYS A 217 45.25 -24.84 -17.88
N ARG A 218 44.30 -24.13 -18.52
CA ARG A 218 44.15 -24.15 -19.98
C ARG A 218 45.39 -23.62 -20.70
N SER A 219 45.96 -22.51 -20.22
CA SER A 219 47.19 -21.96 -20.79
C SER A 219 48.37 -22.92 -20.64
N ALA A 220 48.53 -23.56 -19.47
CA ALA A 220 49.58 -24.54 -19.24
C ALA A 220 49.43 -25.78 -20.15
N LEU A 221 48.19 -26.28 -20.33
CA LEU A 221 47.91 -27.39 -21.25
C LEU A 221 48.23 -27.02 -22.71
N ALA A 222 47.90 -25.81 -23.15
CA ALA A 222 48.20 -25.35 -24.49
C ALA A 222 49.72 -25.31 -24.76
N VAL A 223 50.52 -24.86 -23.80
CA VAL A 223 51.99 -24.86 -23.88
C VAL A 223 52.54 -26.29 -23.98
N MET A 224 52.02 -27.23 -23.19
CA MET A 224 52.45 -28.63 -23.27
C MET A 224 52.08 -29.29 -24.61
N GLN A 225 50.93 -28.93 -25.19
CA GLN A 225 50.52 -29.42 -26.50
C GLN A 225 51.38 -28.85 -27.64
N SER A 226 51.75 -27.57 -27.58
CA SER A 226 52.64 -26.97 -28.59
C SER A 226 54.04 -27.58 -28.59
N HIS A 227 54.55 -28.02 -27.43
CA HIS A 227 55.84 -28.71 -27.35
C HIS A 227 55.80 -30.17 -27.84
N ARG A 228 54.64 -30.85 -27.80
CA ARG A 228 54.49 -32.22 -28.33
C ARG A 228 54.32 -32.29 -29.84
N GLY A 229 53.99 -31.18 -30.51
CA GLY A 229 53.74 -31.13 -31.95
C GLY A 229 54.95 -30.80 -32.82
N ASN A 230 56.15 -30.62 -32.25
CA ASN A 230 57.34 -30.26 -33.02
C ASN A 230 58.22 -31.52 -33.24
N PRO A 231 58.14 -32.21 -34.38
CA PRO A 231 59.09 -33.28 -34.69
C PRO A 231 60.47 -32.64 -34.83
N VAL A 232 61.40 -33.07 -33.98
CA VAL A 232 62.82 -32.73 -34.12
C VAL A 232 63.29 -33.36 -35.43
N THR A 233 63.34 -32.55 -36.50
CA THR A 233 64.10 -32.89 -37.70
C THR A 233 65.57 -32.89 -37.33
N ILE A 234 66.07 -34.06 -36.93
CA ILE A 234 67.49 -34.35 -36.86
C ILE A 234 67.96 -34.37 -38.32
N ARG A 235 68.77 -33.38 -38.68
CA ARG A 235 69.47 -33.32 -39.97
C ARG A 235 70.87 -33.89 -39.72
N ASP A 236 71.22 -34.94 -40.46
CA ASP A 236 72.53 -35.59 -40.50
C ASP A 236 73.67 -34.63 -40.87
#